data_AF-A0A519RR13-F1
#
_entry.id   AF-A0A519RR13-F1
#
_cell.length_a   1.000
_cell.length_b   1.000
_cell.length_c   1.000
_cell.angle_alpha   90.00
_cell.angle_beta   90.00
_cell.angle_gamma   90.00
#
_symmetry.space_group_name_H-M   'P 1'
#
loop_
_entity.id
_entity.type
_entity.pdbx_description
1 polymer ?
#
loop_
_entity_poly.entity_id
_entity_poly.type
_entity_poly.pdbx_seq_one_letter_code
_entity_poly.pdbx_strand_id
1 'polypeptide(L)' 'MKKFLVAVIFSALSFSAIAQNEIRYVVSFPNAIHHEAEIAMEIPNVPAGNLKVRMSRSSPGRYATHE' A
#
# COMPACT_ATOMS: atom_id res chain seq x y z
N MET A 1 -38.18 -2.86 19.10
CA MET A 1 -37.98 -2.16 17.81
C MET A 1 -36.70 -1.31 17.80
N LYS A 2 -36.51 -0.39 18.77
CA LYS A 2 -35.32 0.49 18.83
C LYS A 2 -33.96 -0.24 18.82
N LYS A 3 -33.86 -1.38 19.52
CA LYS A 3 -32.63 -2.21 19.57
C LYS A 3 -32.26 -2.84 18.21
N PHE A 4 -33.27 -3.23 17.42
CA PHE A 4 -33.07 -3.73 16.06
C PHE A 4 -32.59 -2.61 15.12
N LEU A 5 -33.14 -1.40 15.27
CA LEU A 5 -32.74 -0.25 14.49
C LEU A 5 -31.27 0.15 14.75
N VAL A 6 -30.82 0.07 16.01
CA VAL A 6 -29.41 0.27 16.37
C VAL A 6 -28.50 -0.80 15.76
N ALA A 7 -28.90 -2.07 15.77
CA ALA A 7 -28.11 -3.15 15.17
C ALA A 7 -27.97 -2.99 13.64
N VAL A 8 -29.04 -2.58 12.95
CA VAL A 8 -29.01 -2.32 11.50
C VAL A 8 -28.10 -1.15 11.17
N ILE A 9 -28.18 -0.06 11.93
CA ILE A 9 -27.30 1.10 11.74
C ILE A 9 -25.84 0.70 11.97
N PHE A 10 -25.53 -0.03 13.04
CA PHE A 10 -24.17 -0.47 13.35
C PHE A 10 -23.58 -1.40 12.26
N SER A 11 -24.40 -2.29 11.71
CA SER A 11 -24.01 -3.15 10.58
C SER A 11 -23.75 -2.34 9.31
N ALA A 12 -24.52 -1.29 9.03
CA ALA A 12 -24.33 -0.45 7.85
C ALA A 12 -23.04 0.38 7.92
N LEU A 13 -22.67 0.90 9.11
CA LEU A 13 -21.41 1.64 9.29
C LEU A 13 -20.16 0.76 9.15
N SER A 14 -20.28 -0.56 9.30
CA SER A 14 -19.16 -1.48 9.14
C SER A 14 -18.74 -1.63 7.66
N PHE A 15 -19.63 -1.29 6.72
CA PHE A 15 -19.38 -1.42 5.28
C PHE A 15 -18.45 -0.32 4.72
N SER A 16 -18.38 0.84 5.38
CA SER A 16 -17.44 1.92 5.03
C SER A 16 -15.97 1.63 5.34
N ALA A 17 -15.65 0.47 5.92
CA ALA A 17 -14.27 0.08 6.23
C ALA A 17 -13.47 -0.46 5.03
N ILE A 18 -14.07 -0.64 3.85
CA ILE A 18 -13.42 -1.16 2.62
C ILE A 18 -12.71 -0.04 1.81
N ALA A 19 -12.22 1.01 2.49
CA ALA A 19 -11.60 2.17 1.82
C ALA A 19 -10.06 2.05 1.61
N GLN A 20 -9.47 0.90 1.90
CA GLN A 20 -8.03 0.72 1.72
C GLN A 20 -7.74 0.37 0.25
N ASN A 21 -7.41 1.38 -0.56
CA ASN A 21 -6.68 1.14 -1.80
C ASN A 21 -5.30 0.63 -1.42
N GLU A 22 -5.16 -0.69 -1.33
CA GLU A 22 -3.94 -1.33 -0.91
C GLU A 22 -2.85 -1.08 -1.96
N ILE A 23 -1.78 -0.37 -1.57
CA ILE A 23 -0.55 -0.34 -2.35
C ILE A 23 0.07 -1.73 -2.22
N ARG A 24 0.19 -2.46 -3.32
CA ARG A 24 0.76 -3.79 -3.32
C ARG A 24 2.27 -3.69 -3.51
N TYR A 25 3.01 -4.41 -2.66
CA TYR A 25 4.44 -4.57 -2.78
C TYR A 25 4.79 -6.03 -3.05
N VAL A 26 5.71 -6.26 -3.96
CA VAL A 26 6.32 -7.57 -4.21
C VAL A 26 7.82 -7.43 -3.95
N VAL A 27 8.35 -8.30 -3.11
CA VAL A 27 9.79 -8.37 -2.81
C VAL A 27 10.30 -9.72 -3.30
N SER A 28 11.37 -9.70 -4.08
CA SER A 28 12.03 -10.90 -4.59
C SER A 28 13.55 -10.76 -4.52
N PHE A 29 14.24 -11.90 -4.54
CA PHE A 29 15.70 -11.96 -4.43
C PHE A 29 16.29 -12.81 -5.58
N PRO A 30 16.09 -12.41 -6.85
CA PRO A 30 16.57 -13.20 -7.99
C PRO A 30 18.11 -13.36 -7.97
N ASN A 31 18.83 -12.40 -7.37
CA ASN A 31 20.28 -12.37 -7.25
C ASN A 31 20.75 -12.42 -5.78
N ALA A 32 20.14 -13.26 -4.95
CA ALA A 32 20.40 -13.31 -3.50
C ALA A 32 21.88 -13.48 -3.11
N ILE A 33 22.67 -14.20 -3.92
CA ILE A 33 24.13 -14.42 -3.70
C ILE A 33 24.92 -13.10 -3.75
N HIS A 34 24.41 -12.11 -4.49
CA HIS A 34 25.01 -10.78 -4.60
C HIS A 34 24.42 -9.79 -3.58
N HIS A 35 23.55 -10.25 -2.67
CA HIS A 35 22.82 -9.42 -1.70
C HIS A 35 21.94 -8.35 -2.35
N GLU A 36 21.37 -8.66 -3.51
CA GLU A 36 20.44 -7.80 -4.24
C GLU A 36 18.99 -8.21 -3.98
N ALA A 37 18.13 -7.21 -3.81
CA ALA A 37 16.68 -7.38 -3.70
C ALA A 37 15.99 -6.56 -4.79
N GLU A 38 14.97 -7.15 -5.41
CA GLU A 38 14.08 -6.49 -6.34
C GLU A 38 12.74 -6.19 -5.65
N ILE A 39 12.31 -4.93 -5.70
CA ILE A 39 11.08 -4.45 -5.08
C ILE A 39 10.18 -3.85 -6.16
N ALA A 40 9.02 -4.44 -6.38
CA ALA A 40 7.97 -3.88 -7.23
C ALA A 40 6.85 -3.27 -6.37
N MET A 41 6.35 -2.10 -6.78
CA MET A 41 5.24 -1.41 -6.12
C MET A 41 4.13 -1.16 -7.14
N GLU A 42 2.92 -1.60 -6.84
CA GLU A 42 1.72 -1.33 -7.61
C GLU A 42 0.82 -0.36 -6.82
N ILE A 43 0.55 0.79 -7.42
CA ILE A 43 -0.28 1.84 -6.83
C ILE A 43 -1.59 1.90 -7.63
N PRO A 44 -2.68 1.28 -7.16
CA PRO A 44 -3.96 1.33 -7.85
C PRO A 44 -4.62 2.70 -7.71
N ASN A 45 -5.51 3.05 -8.64
CA ASN A 45 -6.37 4.23 -8.55
C ASN A 45 -5.61 5.57 -8.40
N VAL A 46 -4.48 5.74 -9.10
CA VAL A 46 -3.73 7.00 -9.12
C VAL A 46 -4.63 8.12 -9.67
N PRO A 47 -4.95 9.16 -8.87
CA PRO A 47 -5.78 10.27 -9.34
C PRO A 47 -5.05 11.10 -10.39
N ALA A 48 -5.80 11.81 -11.22
CA ALA A 48 -5.22 12.72 -12.21
C ALA A 48 -4.35 13.80 -11.55
N GLY A 49 -3.19 14.07 -12.13
CA GLY A 49 -2.20 15.04 -11.61
C GLY A 49 -0.84 14.40 -11.35
N ASN A 50 0.01 15.11 -10.61
CA ASN A 50 1.38 14.67 -10.35
C ASN A 50 1.43 13.61 -9.25
N LEU A 51 1.94 12.42 -9.58
CA LEU A 51 2.30 11.40 -8.61
C LEU A 51 3.67 11.73 -7.98
N LYS A 52 3.71 11.90 -6.66
CA LYS A 52 4.96 12.08 -5.90
C LYS A 52 5.27 10.82 -5.11
N VAL A 53 6.34 10.12 -5.48
CA VAL A 53 6.86 8.97 -4.74
C VAL A 53 8.12 9.40 -3.98
N ARG A 54 8.28 8.93 -2.74
CA ARG A 54 9.47 9.18 -1.92
C ARG A 54 9.99 7.87 -1.37
N MET A 55 11.28 7.64 -1.54
CA MET A 55 11.99 6.53 -0.92
C MET A 55 12.80 7.05 0.26
N SER A 56 12.78 6.34 1.39
CA SER A 56 13.64 6.70 2.52
C SER A 56 15.12 6.54 2.14
N ARG A 57 15.95 7.53 2.51
CA ARG A 57 17.40 7.51 2.28
C ARG A 57 18.19 7.03 3.51
N SER A 58 17.50 6.63 4.59
CA SER A 58 18.12 6.17 5.84
C SER A 58 18.41 4.67 5.89
N SER A 59 17.95 3.90 4.90
CA SER A 59 18.20 2.45 4.80
C SER A 59 19.63 2.18 4.31
N PRO A 60 20.42 1.30 4.97
CA PRO A 60 21.86 1.13 4.67
C PRO A 60 22.18 0.42 3.33
N GLY A 61 21.18 -0.05 2.59
CA GLY A 61 21.37 -0.61 1.26
C GLY A 61 21.22 0.47 0.21
N ARG A 62 22.30 0.78 -0.53
CA ARG A 62 22.28 1.75 -1.64
C ARG A 62 21.20 1.34 -2.65
N TYR A 63 20.02 1.93 -2.56
CA TYR A 63 19.10 1.92 -3.68
C TYR A 63 19.85 2.58 -4.83
N ALA A 64 19.96 1.91 -5.98
CA ALA A 64 20.44 2.53 -7.20
C ALA A 64 19.36 3.53 -7.65
N THR A 65 19.23 4.66 -6.95
CA THR A 65 18.51 5.81 -7.46
C THR A 65 19.35 6.31 -8.63
N HIS A 66 18.98 5.89 -9.84
CA HIS A 66 19.36 6.57 -11.07
C HIS A 66 18.62 7.91 -11.06
N GLU A 67 19.15 8.89 -10.33
CA GLU A 67 18.82 10.30 -10.56
C GLU A 67 19.36 10.73 -11.93
#